data_AF-A0A1M6ULQ1-F1
#
_entry.id   AF-A0A1M6ULQ1-F1
#
_cell.length_a   1.000
_cell.length_b   1.000
_cell.length_c   1.000
_cell.angle_alpha   90.00
_cell.angle_beta   90.00
_cell.angle_gamma   90.00
#
_symmetry.space_group_name_H-M   'P 1'
#
loop_
_entity.id
_entity.type
_entity.pdbx_description
1 polymer ?
#
loop_
_entity_poly.entity_id
_entity_poly.type
_entity_poly.pdbx_seq_one_letter_code
_entity_poly.pdbx_strand_id
1 'polypeptide(L)'
;MAQRTLAVIQALRETAQRLSTQAPYQWGHMGSCNCGHLAQTVTRLTKAEIHTRAMQRYGDWERQLIDYCPTSGLPIDQTIDEMLAAGFTRASLTHLERLSDPAILAAIPFERRNTLRHNQRDDVVLYLRTWADLLEQPLLADIQLPDLLLPHSVPA
;
A
#
# COMPACT_ATOMS: atom_id res chain seq x y z
N MET A 1 9.62 -4.59 2.22
CA MET A 1 8.62 -4.82 1.14
C MET A 1 7.61 -5.94 1.48
N ALA A 2 6.45 -5.96 0.81
CA ALA A 2 5.36 -6.95 0.95
C ALA A 2 5.49 -8.13 -0.04
N GLN A 3 4.56 -9.09 0.02
CA GLN A 3 4.51 -10.19 -0.94
C GLN A 3 4.28 -9.68 -2.38
N ARG A 4 4.89 -10.36 -3.36
CA ARG A 4 4.77 -10.05 -4.80
C ARG A 4 3.56 -10.76 -5.40
N THR A 5 2.36 -10.32 -5.04
CA THR A 5 1.10 -10.89 -5.54
C THR A 5 0.27 -9.83 -6.26
N LEU A 6 -0.58 -10.26 -7.19
CA LEU A 6 -1.50 -9.36 -7.89
C LEU A 6 -2.45 -8.63 -6.92
N ALA A 7 -2.88 -9.31 -5.85
CA ALA A 7 -3.73 -8.70 -4.83
C ALA A 7 -3.06 -7.52 -4.11
N VAL A 8 -1.78 -7.67 -3.71
CA VAL A 8 -1.01 -6.58 -3.10
C VAL A 8 -0.82 -5.43 -4.07
N ILE A 9 -0.43 -5.72 -5.32
CA ILE A 9 -0.22 -4.70 -6.36
C ILE A 9 -1.51 -3.93 -6.61
N GLN A 10 -2.63 -4.63 -6.76
CA GLN A 10 -3.94 -4.02 -6.98
C GLN A 10 -4.35 -3.15 -5.80
N ALA A 11 -4.17 -3.61 -4.56
CA ALA A 11 -4.48 -2.83 -3.36
C ALA A 11 -3.64 -1.54 -3.29
N LEU A 12 -2.35 -1.59 -3.65
CA LEU A 12 -1.48 -0.41 -3.71
C LEU A 12 -1.96 0.58 -4.80
N ARG A 13 -2.23 0.09 -6.01
CA ARG A 13 -2.69 0.93 -7.14
C ARG A 13 -4.06 1.55 -6.87
N GLU A 14 -5.01 0.78 -6.34
CA GLU A 14 -6.35 1.29 -5.97
C GLU A 14 -6.24 2.36 -4.87
N THR A 15 -5.42 2.13 -3.85
CA THR A 15 -5.19 3.10 -2.76
C THR A 15 -4.58 4.40 -3.30
N ALA A 16 -3.54 4.30 -4.15
CA ALA A 16 -2.91 5.46 -4.77
C ALA A 16 -3.88 6.25 -5.65
N GLN A 17 -4.71 5.56 -6.44
CA GLN A 17 -5.70 6.19 -7.31
C GLN A 17 -6.76 6.95 -6.51
N ARG A 18 -7.33 6.33 -5.48
CA ARG A 18 -8.30 6.96 -4.57
C ARG A 18 -7.73 8.20 -3.90
N LEU A 19 -6.49 8.11 -3.39
CA LEU A 19 -5.80 9.25 -2.77
C LEU A 19 -5.59 10.40 -3.76
N SER A 20 -5.22 10.12 -5.01
CA SER A 20 -4.96 11.17 -6.00
C SER A 20 -6.21 11.94 -6.46
N THR A 21 -7.40 11.36 -6.34
CA THR A 21 -8.61 11.88 -7.02
C THR A 21 -9.76 12.24 -6.10
N GLN A 22 -9.93 11.56 -4.97
CA GLN A 22 -11.24 11.55 -4.29
C GLN A 22 -11.16 11.67 -2.77
N ALA A 23 -10.06 11.21 -2.14
CA ALA A 23 -10.08 10.95 -0.71
C ALA A 23 -9.46 12.08 0.13
N PRO A 24 -10.14 12.56 1.20
CA PRO A 24 -9.52 13.47 2.15
C PRO A 24 -8.40 12.74 2.88
N TYR A 25 -7.21 13.33 2.82
CA TYR A 25 -6.01 12.83 3.50
C TYR A 25 -5.77 13.63 4.78
N GLN A 26 -5.52 12.93 5.88
CA GLN A 26 -5.22 13.55 7.16
C GLN A 26 -4.23 12.70 7.95
N TRP A 27 -2.99 13.16 8.01
CA TRP A 27 -2.00 12.59 8.92
C TRP A 27 -2.47 12.69 10.38
N GLY A 28 -2.25 11.64 11.17
CA GLY A 28 -2.72 11.53 12.56
C GLY A 28 -4.18 11.06 12.73
N HIS A 29 -5.00 11.06 11.68
CA HIS A 29 -6.30 10.39 11.73
C HIS A 29 -6.14 8.92 11.30
N MET A 30 -6.33 7.98 12.22
CA MET A 30 -6.03 6.55 12.02
C MET A 30 -6.68 5.91 10.79
N GLY A 31 -7.88 6.37 10.38
CA GLY A 31 -8.53 5.90 9.16
C GLY A 31 -8.24 6.72 7.91
N SER A 32 -7.39 7.74 7.95
CA SER A 32 -7.14 8.66 6.81
C SER A 32 -5.68 9.09 6.64
N CYS A 33 -4.76 8.49 7.40
CA CYS A 33 -3.32 8.52 7.16
C CYS A 33 -2.90 7.44 6.14
N ASN A 34 -1.60 7.19 6.00
CA ASN A 34 -1.03 6.35 4.95
C ASN A 34 -1.53 4.90 5.08
N CYS A 35 -1.29 4.26 6.23
CA CYS A 35 -1.81 2.92 6.50
C CYS A 35 -3.34 2.90 6.59
N GLY A 36 -3.96 3.96 7.11
CA GLY A 36 -5.42 4.08 7.18
C GLY A 36 -6.10 4.00 5.81
N HIS A 37 -5.54 4.62 4.77
CA HIS A 37 -6.07 4.51 3.40
C HIS A 37 -5.86 3.12 2.80
N LEU A 38 -4.70 2.50 3.02
CA LEU A 38 -4.48 1.13 2.58
C LEU A 38 -5.45 0.16 3.27
N ALA A 39 -5.66 0.33 4.58
CA ALA A 39 -6.60 -0.48 5.35
C ALA A 39 -8.03 -0.37 4.81
N GLN A 40 -8.49 0.84 4.44
CA GLN A 40 -9.81 1.00 3.80
C GLN A 40 -9.93 0.20 2.49
N THR A 41 -8.86 0.15 1.69
CA THR A 41 -8.85 -0.58 0.42
C THR A 41 -8.91 -2.09 0.66
N VAL A 42 -8.10 -2.60 1.59
CA VAL A 42 -7.97 -4.04 1.87
C VAL A 42 -9.22 -4.59 2.58
N THR A 43 -9.66 -3.91 3.64
CA THR A 43 -10.74 -4.39 4.53
C THR A 43 -12.14 -3.95 4.09
N ARG A 44 -12.21 -3.00 3.14
CA ARG A 44 -13.45 -2.30 2.74
C ARG A 44 -14.17 -1.54 3.87
N LEU A 45 -13.55 -1.43 5.04
CA LEU A 45 -14.03 -0.59 6.13
C LEU A 45 -13.92 0.89 5.77
N THR A 46 -14.83 1.68 6.33
CA THR A 46 -14.79 3.13 6.23
C THR A 46 -13.66 3.71 7.10
N LYS A 47 -13.24 4.95 6.78
CA LYS A 47 -12.29 5.69 7.63
C LYS A 47 -12.75 5.82 9.08
N ALA A 48 -14.06 5.91 9.33
CA ALA A 48 -14.63 6.08 10.65
C ALA A 48 -14.51 4.77 11.44
N GLU A 49 -14.86 3.64 10.84
CA GLU A 49 -14.72 2.32 11.46
C GLU A 49 -13.26 2.01 11.81
N ILE A 50 -12.33 2.24 10.88
CA ILE A 50 -10.89 2.04 11.14
C ILE A 50 -10.41 2.94 12.27
N HIS A 51 -10.83 4.21 12.28
CA HIS A 51 -10.46 5.13 13.35
C HIS A 51 -11.00 4.68 14.71
N THR A 52 -12.28 4.30 14.79
CA THR A 52 -12.88 3.79 16.02
C THR A 52 -12.19 2.52 16.52
N ARG A 53 -11.83 1.58 15.62
CA ARG A 53 -11.08 0.38 15.98
C ARG A 53 -9.69 0.73 16.55
N ALA A 54 -8.98 1.64 15.90
CA ALA A 54 -7.65 2.07 16.29
C ALA A 54 -7.61 2.85 17.61
N MET A 55 -8.66 3.62 17.93
CA MET A 55 -8.76 4.42 19.14
C MET A 55 -8.91 3.59 20.44
N GLN A 56 -9.11 2.28 20.33
CA GLN A 56 -9.05 1.37 21.49
C GLN A 56 -7.61 1.10 21.96
N ARG A 57 -6.63 1.65 21.26
CA ARG A 57 -5.21 1.63 21.63
C ARG A 57 -4.61 3.02 21.39
N TYR A 58 -3.52 3.32 22.09
CA TYR A 58 -2.78 4.56 21.88
C TYR A 58 -1.79 4.43 20.71
N GLY A 59 -1.33 5.58 20.22
CA GLY A 59 -0.28 5.66 19.20
C GLY A 59 -0.82 5.56 17.77
N ASP A 60 0.07 5.91 16.84
CA ASP A 60 -0.18 5.81 15.40
C ASP A 60 0.03 4.38 14.89
N TRP A 61 -0.11 4.18 13.59
CA TRP A 61 0.03 2.85 12.99
C TRP A 61 1.39 2.21 13.27
N GLU A 62 2.47 2.98 13.27
CA GLU A 62 3.79 2.44 13.60
C GLU A 62 3.80 1.85 15.01
N ARG A 63 3.28 2.59 16.00
CA ARG A 63 3.18 2.10 17.38
C ARG A 63 2.26 0.88 17.49
N GLN A 64 1.09 0.92 16.85
CA GLN A 64 0.12 -0.17 16.93
C GLN A 64 0.62 -1.44 16.21
N LEU A 65 1.41 -1.30 15.14
CA LEU A 65 2.08 -2.43 14.47
C LEU A 65 3.20 -3.03 15.33
N ILE A 66 3.89 -2.23 16.16
CA ILE A 66 4.87 -2.74 17.14
C ILE A 66 4.16 -3.54 18.23
N ASP A 67 3.09 -2.97 18.78
CA ASP A 67 2.31 -3.55 19.87
C ASP A 67 1.28 -4.61 19.40
N TYR A 68 1.27 -4.94 18.11
CA TYR A 68 0.36 -5.92 17.50
C TYR A 68 0.50 -7.30 18.15
N CYS A 69 -0.64 -7.87 18.54
CA CYS A 69 -0.74 -9.21 19.11
C CYS A 69 -2.01 -9.91 18.57
N PRO A 70 -1.90 -10.99 17.78
CA PRO A 70 -3.04 -11.63 17.13
C PRO A 70 -4.07 -12.23 18.13
N THR A 71 -3.69 -12.42 19.39
CA THR A 71 -4.55 -13.00 20.43
C THR A 71 -5.08 -11.97 21.43
N SER A 72 -4.87 -10.67 21.20
CA SER A 72 -5.29 -9.62 22.14
C SER A 72 -6.82 -9.44 22.21
N GLY A 73 -7.53 -9.81 21.13
CA GLY A 73 -8.96 -9.55 20.95
C GLY A 73 -9.29 -8.10 20.58
N LEU A 74 -8.30 -7.22 20.38
CA LEU A 74 -8.53 -5.82 20.05
C LEU A 74 -8.96 -5.65 18.58
N PRO A 75 -9.97 -4.80 18.27
CA PRO A 75 -10.47 -4.65 16.91
C PRO A 75 -9.46 -4.15 15.88
N ILE A 76 -8.46 -3.37 16.30
CA ILE A 76 -7.40 -2.94 15.38
C ILE A 76 -6.46 -4.08 14.99
N ASP A 77 -6.24 -5.07 15.87
CA ASP A 77 -5.43 -6.23 15.51
C ASP A 77 -6.13 -7.06 14.45
N GLN A 78 -7.48 -7.13 14.46
CA GLN A 78 -8.25 -7.77 13.37
C GLN A 78 -8.05 -7.05 12.03
N THR A 79 -8.03 -5.71 12.03
CA THR A 79 -7.72 -4.95 10.80
C THR A 79 -6.30 -5.24 10.33
N ILE A 80 -5.33 -5.37 11.26
CA ILE A 80 -3.95 -5.73 10.92
C ILE A 80 -3.89 -7.17 10.39
N ASP A 81 -4.59 -8.12 10.99
CA ASP A 81 -4.71 -9.50 10.53
C ASP A 81 -5.16 -9.56 9.06
N GLU A 82 -6.22 -8.83 8.70
CA GLU A 82 -6.73 -8.76 7.33
C GLU A 82 -5.66 -8.22 6.36
N MET A 83 -4.90 -7.20 6.76
CA MET A 83 -3.80 -6.66 5.95
C MET A 83 -2.64 -7.65 5.80
N LEU A 84 -2.30 -8.38 6.86
CA LEU A 84 -1.28 -9.42 6.82
C LEU A 84 -1.72 -10.59 5.93
N ALA A 85 -2.99 -11.01 6.04
CA ALA A 85 -3.58 -12.05 5.20
C ALA A 85 -3.62 -11.66 3.72
N ALA A 86 -3.78 -10.37 3.40
CA ALA A 86 -3.70 -9.86 2.04
C ALA A 86 -2.28 -9.90 1.44
N GLY A 87 -1.25 -10.16 2.25
CA GLY A 87 0.14 -10.30 1.81
C GLY A 87 1.06 -9.15 2.23
N PHE A 88 0.58 -8.20 3.05
CA PHE A 88 1.45 -7.20 3.67
C PHE A 88 2.22 -7.79 4.85
N THR A 89 3.31 -7.13 5.23
CA THR A 89 4.07 -7.46 6.45
C THR A 89 4.03 -6.28 7.41
N ARG A 90 4.17 -6.54 8.71
CA ARG A 90 4.28 -5.46 9.73
C ARG A 90 5.33 -4.43 9.34
N ALA A 91 6.53 -4.88 8.93
CA ALA A 91 7.60 -4.02 8.47
C ALA A 91 7.19 -3.16 7.27
N SER A 92 6.51 -3.74 6.26
CA SER A 92 6.05 -2.97 5.10
C SER A 92 5.00 -1.90 5.47
N LEU A 93 4.14 -2.18 6.44
CA LEU A 93 3.13 -1.23 6.91
C LEU A 93 3.79 -0.12 7.76
N THR A 94 4.77 -0.45 8.61
CA THR A 94 5.57 0.55 9.33
C THR A 94 6.29 1.48 8.34
N HIS A 95 6.89 0.91 7.28
CA HIS A 95 7.53 1.71 6.24
C HIS A 95 6.56 2.57 5.46
N LEU A 96 5.34 2.10 5.18
CA LEU A 96 4.31 2.91 4.52
C LEU A 96 3.91 4.12 5.38
N GLU A 97 3.75 3.92 6.69
CA GLU A 97 3.40 5.01 7.59
C GLU A 97 4.45 6.13 7.53
N ARG A 98 5.74 5.80 7.44
CA ARG A 98 6.82 6.79 7.40
C ARG A 98 7.41 7.10 6.02
N LEU A 99 6.92 6.48 4.95
CA LEU A 99 7.52 6.48 3.61
C LEU A 99 9.03 6.14 3.65
N SER A 100 9.39 5.00 4.25
CA SER A 100 10.79 4.73 4.66
C SER A 100 11.41 3.42 4.17
N ASP A 101 10.75 2.62 3.32
CA ASP A 101 11.35 1.38 2.80
C ASP A 101 12.54 1.73 1.88
N PRO A 102 13.76 1.24 2.18
CA PRO A 102 14.95 1.61 1.42
C PRO A 102 14.88 1.25 -0.07
N ALA A 103 14.21 0.15 -0.43
CA ALA A 103 14.11 -0.29 -1.82
C ALA A 103 13.17 0.62 -2.62
N ILE A 104 12.05 1.03 -2.00
CA ILE A 104 11.10 1.96 -2.63
C ILE A 104 11.76 3.34 -2.79
N LEU A 105 12.44 3.82 -1.74
CA LEU A 105 13.17 5.08 -1.78
C LEU A 105 14.29 5.07 -2.82
N ALA A 106 15.01 3.95 -3.00
CA ALA A 106 16.05 3.83 -4.02
C ALA A 106 15.52 3.94 -5.46
N ALA A 107 14.26 3.59 -5.69
CA ALA A 107 13.60 3.69 -6.99
C ALA A 107 13.06 5.09 -7.31
N ILE A 108 13.07 6.03 -6.35
CA ILE A 108 12.63 7.42 -6.55
C ILE A 108 13.86 8.29 -6.89
N PRO A 109 13.79 9.15 -7.92
CA PRO A 109 14.88 10.07 -8.26
C PRO A 109 15.35 10.88 -7.05
N PHE A 110 16.67 11.04 -6.90
CA PHE A 110 17.30 11.64 -5.71
C PHE A 110 16.67 12.97 -5.28
N GLU A 111 16.49 13.90 -6.22
CA GLU A 111 15.91 15.21 -5.93
C GLU A 111 14.48 15.12 -5.40
N ARG A 112 13.69 14.20 -5.97
CA ARG A 112 12.32 13.99 -5.50
C ARG A 112 12.28 13.27 -4.16
N ARG A 113 13.18 12.30 -3.95
CA ARG A 113 13.30 11.53 -2.72
C ARG A 113 13.65 12.41 -1.51
N ASN A 114 14.58 13.34 -1.66
CA ASN A 114 15.02 14.21 -0.56
C ASN A 114 13.97 15.24 -0.12
N THR A 115 12.90 15.39 -0.89
CA THR A 115 11.78 16.27 -0.58
C THR A 115 10.54 15.51 -0.14
N LEU A 116 10.62 14.18 0.05
CA LEU A 116 9.49 13.37 0.47
C LEU A 116 9.05 13.69 1.89
N ARG A 117 7.74 13.81 2.07
CA ARG A 117 7.09 14.06 3.35
C ARG A 117 5.99 13.05 3.58
N HIS A 118 6.12 12.25 4.64
CA HIS A 118 5.15 11.21 4.98
C HIS A 118 3.75 11.74 5.30
N ASN A 119 3.64 13.03 5.64
CA ASN A 119 2.39 13.73 5.91
C ASN A 119 1.88 14.56 4.72
N GLN A 120 2.40 14.33 3.51
CA GLN A 120 1.94 14.96 2.28
C GLN A 120 1.31 13.92 1.35
N ARG A 121 0.02 14.10 1.04
CA ARG A 121 -0.78 13.16 0.23
C ARG A 121 -0.08 12.72 -1.06
N ASP A 122 0.43 13.68 -1.83
CA ASP A 122 1.00 13.40 -3.15
C ASP A 122 2.29 12.58 -3.07
N ASP A 123 3.01 12.68 -1.96
CA ASP A 123 4.22 11.93 -1.67
C ASP A 123 3.88 10.48 -1.33
N VAL A 124 2.79 10.28 -0.60
CA VAL A 124 2.22 8.94 -0.32
C VAL A 124 1.75 8.29 -1.62
N VAL A 125 1.08 9.03 -2.50
CA VAL A 125 0.65 8.54 -3.83
C VAL A 125 1.86 8.11 -4.66
N LEU A 126 2.90 8.94 -4.72
CA LEU A 126 4.14 8.61 -5.43
C LEU A 126 4.75 7.32 -4.86
N TYR A 127 4.91 7.25 -3.54
CA TYR A 127 5.48 6.09 -2.86
C TYR A 127 4.68 4.80 -3.13
N LEU A 128 3.35 4.84 -3.05
CA LEU A 128 2.49 3.68 -3.33
C LEU A 128 2.61 3.21 -4.78
N ARG A 129 2.68 4.14 -5.74
CA ARG A 129 2.87 3.80 -7.17
C ARG A 129 4.23 3.17 -7.41
N THR A 130 5.30 3.78 -6.90
CA THR A 130 6.66 3.22 -7.00
C THR A 130 6.74 1.84 -6.36
N TRP A 131 6.09 1.64 -5.21
CA TRP A 131 6.02 0.33 -4.57
C TRP A 131 5.30 -0.70 -5.46
N ALA A 132 4.14 -0.36 -6.01
CA ALA A 132 3.41 -1.25 -6.91
C ALA A 132 4.26 -1.64 -8.13
N ASP A 133 4.94 -0.68 -8.76
CA ASP A 133 5.79 -0.92 -9.93
C ASP A 133 6.95 -1.88 -9.59
N LEU A 134 7.60 -1.72 -8.43
CA LEU A 134 8.68 -2.63 -7.97
C LEU A 134 8.21 -4.06 -7.72
N LEU A 135 6.96 -4.26 -7.31
CA LEU A 135 6.39 -5.60 -7.12
C LEU A 135 5.94 -6.21 -8.46
N GLU A 136 5.50 -5.38 -9.40
CA GLU A 136 4.96 -5.81 -10.70
C GLU A 136 6.05 -6.16 -11.72
N GLN A 137 7.16 -5.43 -11.75
CA GLN A 137 8.25 -5.63 -12.73
C GLN A 137 8.75 -7.08 -12.83
N PRO A 138 9.05 -7.79 -11.72
CA PRO A 138 9.48 -9.19 -11.80
C PRO A 138 8.39 -10.12 -12.35
N LEU A 139 7.12 -9.86 -12.04
CA LEU A 139 6.01 -10.67 -12.53
C LEU A 139 5.85 -10.54 -14.04
N LEU A 140 6.05 -9.33 -14.59
CA LEU A 140 5.99 -9.10 -16.03
C LEU A 140 7.15 -9.76 -16.78
N ALA A 141 8.35 -9.77 -16.19
CA ALA A 141 9.53 -10.41 -16.79
C ALA A 141 9.35 -11.93 -16.98
N ASP A 142 8.52 -12.56 -16.15
CA ASP A 142 8.22 -13.98 -16.23
C ASP A 142 7.11 -14.31 -17.26
N ILE A 143 6.40 -13.31 -17.79
CA ILE A 143 5.35 -13.52 -18.79
C ILE A 143 5.99 -13.72 -20.16
N GLN A 144 5.89 -14.95 -20.68
CA GLN A 144 6.17 -15.26 -22.08
C GLN A 144 4.89 -15.06 -22.90
N LEU A 145 4.89 -14.07 -23.78
CA LEU A 145 3.79 -13.89 -24.74
C LEU A 145 3.98 -14.89 -25.90
N PRO A 146 2.93 -15.63 -26.31
CA PRO A 146 3.01 -16.44 -27.52
C PRO A 146 3.27 -15.52 -28.72
N ASP A 147 4.10 -15.99 -29.66
CA ASP A 147 4.28 -15.32 -30.95
C ASP A 147 2.93 -15.21 -31.64
N LEU A 148 2.38 -13.99 -31.65
CA LEU A 148 1.20 -13.68 -32.43
C LEU A 148 1.63 -13.64 -33.89
N LEU A 149 1.59 -14.81 -34.54
CA LEU A 149 1.71 -14.92 -35.99
C LEU A 149 0.62 -14.06 -36.61
N LEU A 150 1.01 -12.86 -37.06
CA LEU A 150 0.17 -12.04 -37.93
C LEU A 150 -0.19 -12.91 -39.15
N PRO A 151 -1.48 -13.10 -39.46
CA PRO A 151 -1.85 -13.88 -40.62
C PRO A 151 -1.18 -13.27 -41.85
N HIS A 152 -0.41 -14.11 -42.56
CA HIS A 152 0.18 -13.72 -43.83
C HIS A 152 -0.92 -13.14 -44.70
N SER A 153 -0.65 -11.96 -45.26
CA SER A 153 -1.50 -11.27 -46.23
C SER A 153 -2.02 -12.27 -47.27
N VAL A 154 -3.34 -12.45 -47.30
CA VAL A 154 -4.03 -13.24 -48.33
C VAL A 154 -3.75 -12.58 -49.68
N PRO A 155 -3.06 -13.25 -50.63
CA PRO A 155 -2.88 -12.69 -51.96
C PRO A 155 -4.22 -12.66 -52.70
N ALA A 156 -4.40 -11.60 -53.50
CA ALA A 156 -5.61 -11.22 -54.22
C ALA A 156 -6.06 -12.22 -55.30
#